data_AF-A0A1C2DF35-F1
#
_entry.id   AF-A0A1C2DF35-F1
#
_cell.length_a   1.000
_cell.length_b   1.000
_cell.length_c   1.000
_cell.angle_alpha   90.00
_cell.angle_beta   90.00
_cell.angle_gamma   90.00
#
_symmetry.space_group_name_H-M   'P 1'
#
loop_
_entity.id
_entity.type
_entity.pdbx_description
1 polymer ?
#
loop_
_entity_poly.entity_id
_entity_poly.type
_entity_poly.pdbx_seq_one_letter_code
_entity_poly.pdbx_strand_id
1 'polypeptide(L)'
;MLSRPYVELLRQARRAARRPDEAEDLLQTVLLSAIEAGRADLSCPDNRKWLQGALRKRAAFDARAAVRRRHRETRWQAEPMASVAREDMPRAFVVALPSALKTTALLALTGHTRQEIAWLLRLSDPALRQRIAEIRRRWRDAGGNQLEELSGLDGTLHFGRIRRALLGPARRDGVLLASHDPDGHLFLVSLPSQIGMARQQCERKPSNQE
;
A
#
# COMPACT_ATOMS: atom_id res chain seq x y z
N MET A 1 42.61 2.53 4.62
CA MET A 1 42.37 2.18 3.21
C MET A 1 41.12 1.32 3.13
N LEU A 2 40.14 1.68 2.30
CA LEU A 2 38.95 0.85 2.08
C LEU A 2 39.33 -0.44 1.33
N SER A 3 38.72 -1.58 1.68
CA SER A 3 39.03 -2.86 1.03
C SER A 3 38.65 -2.83 -0.45
N ARG A 4 39.45 -3.46 -1.33
CA ARG A 4 39.14 -3.57 -2.78
C ARG A 4 37.68 -4.00 -3.06
N PRO A 5 37.12 -5.05 -2.43
CA PRO A 5 35.74 -5.45 -2.68
C PRO A 5 34.71 -4.40 -2.26
N TYR A 6 34.98 -3.64 -1.20
CA TYR A 6 34.11 -2.53 -0.80
C TYR A 6 34.08 -1.44 -1.87
N VAL A 7 35.25 -1.05 -2.40
CA VAL A 7 35.36 -0.01 -3.44
C VAL A 7 34.64 -0.43 -4.73
N GLU A 8 34.70 -1.71 -5.10
CA GLU A 8 33.97 -2.25 -6.25
C GLU A 8 32.44 -2.20 -6.05
N LEU A 9 31.95 -2.59 -4.87
CA LEU A 9 30.53 -2.50 -4.54
C LEU A 9 30.04 -1.06 -4.50
N LEU A 10 30.82 -0.12 -3.96
CA LEU A 10 30.50 1.30 -3.98
C LEU A 10 30.43 1.86 -5.41
N ARG A 11 31.34 1.43 -6.30
CA ARG A 11 31.27 1.77 -7.73
C ARG A 11 29.99 1.26 -8.38
N GLN A 12 29.52 0.08 -7.98
CA GLN A 12 28.25 -0.46 -8.48
C GLN A 12 27.05 0.29 -7.89
N ALA A 13 27.11 0.70 -6.62
CA ALA A 13 26.07 1.49 -5.97
C ALA A 13 25.90 2.84 -6.67
N ARG A 14 27.02 3.50 -6.99
CA ARG A 14 27.03 4.77 -7.74
C ARG A 14 26.44 4.66 -9.14
N ARG A 15 26.51 3.49 -9.80
CA ARG A 15 25.85 3.25 -11.10
C ARG A 15 24.35 3.02 -10.96
N ALA A 16 23.90 2.55 -9.80
CA ALA A 16 22.51 2.23 -9.53
C ALA A 16 21.73 3.40 -8.88
N ALA A 17 22.42 4.24 -8.11
CA ALA A 17 21.87 5.43 -7.47
C ALA A 17 21.84 6.62 -8.44
N ARG A 18 20.89 7.55 -8.23
CA ARG A 18 20.79 8.77 -9.03
C ARG A 18 21.70 9.89 -8.50
N ARG A 19 22.02 9.85 -7.21
CA ARG A 19 22.90 10.81 -6.53
C ARG A 19 24.07 10.09 -5.85
N PRO A 20 25.23 10.76 -5.69
CA PRO A 20 26.38 10.17 -5.01
C PRO A 20 26.07 9.86 -3.54
N ASP A 21 25.37 10.77 -2.85
CA ASP A 21 25.00 10.61 -1.43
C ASP A 21 24.12 9.37 -1.21
N GLU A 22 23.15 9.13 -2.10
CA GLU A 22 22.27 7.95 -2.07
C GLU A 22 23.02 6.63 -2.30
N ALA A 23 24.17 6.67 -2.97
CA ALA A 23 24.94 5.46 -3.27
C ALA A 23 25.59 4.86 -2.01
N GLU A 24 26.02 5.71 -1.08
CA GLU A 24 26.63 5.28 0.19
C GLU A 24 25.56 4.68 1.11
N ASP A 25 24.41 5.35 1.23
CA ASP A 25 23.25 4.85 1.99
C ASP A 25 22.73 3.52 1.44
N LEU A 26 22.65 3.40 0.12
CA LEU A 26 22.26 2.17 -0.57
C LEU A 26 23.21 1.02 -0.24
N LEU A 27 24.53 1.26 -0.31
CA LEU A 27 25.53 0.26 0.01
C LEU A 27 25.45 -0.13 1.49
N GLN A 28 25.34 0.84 2.39
CA GLN A 28 25.27 0.58 3.83
C GLN A 28 24.05 -0.25 4.20
N THR A 29 22.88 0.05 3.61
CA THR A 29 21.65 -0.73 3.80
C THR A 29 21.84 -2.17 3.36
N VAL A 30 22.47 -2.40 2.21
CA VAL A 30 22.70 -3.74 1.67
C VAL A 30 23.74 -4.53 2.49
N LEU A 31 24.77 -3.85 3.01
CA LEU A 31 25.73 -4.47 3.92
C LEU A 31 25.08 -4.89 5.24
N LEU A 32 24.16 -4.08 5.79
CA LEU A 32 23.40 -4.44 6.97
C LEU A 32 22.58 -5.72 6.74
N SER A 33 21.86 -5.79 5.61
CA SER A 33 21.12 -7.00 5.22
C SER A 33 22.02 -8.21 5.00
N ALA A 34 23.27 -8.01 4.57
CA ALA A 34 24.24 -9.09 4.44
C ALA A 34 24.69 -9.62 5.80
N ILE A 35 24.87 -8.75 6.80
CA ILE A 35 25.20 -9.15 8.18
C ILE A 35 24.04 -9.99 8.76
N GLU A 36 22.80 -9.50 8.62
CA GLU A 36 21.61 -10.22 9.09
C GLU A 36 21.45 -11.60 8.42
N ALA A 37 21.83 -11.71 7.15
CA ALA A 37 21.78 -12.96 6.40
C ALA A 37 23.00 -13.88 6.60
N GLY A 38 23.96 -13.52 7.46
CA GLY A 38 25.19 -14.30 7.68
C GLY A 38 26.17 -14.28 6.48
N ARG A 39 26.09 -13.26 5.63
CA ARG A 39 26.86 -13.10 4.38
C ARG A 39 27.84 -11.92 4.41
N ALA A 40 28.35 -11.59 5.61
CA ALA A 40 29.24 -10.43 5.80
C ALA A 40 30.64 -10.63 5.22
N ASP A 41 31.08 -11.88 5.00
CA ASP A 41 32.40 -12.16 4.45
C ASP A 41 32.47 -11.80 2.95
N LEU A 42 33.18 -10.71 2.66
CA LEU A 42 33.42 -10.19 1.30
C LEU A 42 34.51 -10.94 0.53
N SER A 43 35.30 -11.79 1.19
CA SER A 43 36.30 -12.62 0.51
C SER A 43 35.62 -13.71 -0.32
N CYS A 44 34.52 -14.26 0.20
CA CYS A 44 33.66 -15.22 -0.47
C CYS A 44 33.05 -14.66 -1.78
N PRO A 45 33.32 -15.27 -2.95
CA PRO A 45 32.75 -14.84 -4.23
C PRO A 45 31.22 -14.89 -4.29
N ASP A 46 30.59 -15.84 -3.62
CA ASP A 46 29.13 -16.01 -3.64
C ASP A 46 28.41 -14.93 -2.85
N ASN A 47 28.96 -14.52 -1.70
CA ASN A 47 28.46 -13.38 -0.94
C ASN A 47 28.57 -12.09 -1.75
N ARG A 48 29.66 -11.91 -2.50
CA ARG A 48 29.80 -10.77 -3.43
C ARG A 48 28.72 -10.78 -4.51
N LYS A 49 28.49 -11.91 -5.20
CA LYS A 49 27.42 -12.00 -6.21
C LYS A 49 26.04 -11.71 -5.62
N TRP A 50 25.78 -12.22 -4.41
CA TRP A 50 24.55 -11.94 -3.68
C TRP A 50 24.38 -10.45 -3.40
N LEU A 51 25.42 -9.79 -2.87
CA LEU A 51 25.44 -8.35 -2.59
C LEU A 51 25.17 -7.52 -3.84
N GLN A 52 25.76 -7.86 -4.99
CA GLN A 52 25.49 -7.17 -6.26
C GLN A 52 24.02 -7.28 -6.68
N GLY A 53 23.42 -8.46 -6.50
CA GLY A 53 22.00 -8.68 -6.74
C GLY A 53 21.11 -7.89 -5.78
N ALA A 54 21.46 -7.87 -4.50
CA ALA A 54 20.76 -7.12 -3.46
C ALA A 54 20.80 -5.61 -3.75
N LEU A 55 21.94 -5.09 -4.19
CA LEU A 55 22.12 -3.69 -4.61
C LEU A 55 21.14 -3.28 -5.70
N ARG A 56 21.02 -4.09 -6.77
CA ARG A 56 20.10 -3.82 -7.89
C ARG A 56 18.64 -3.86 -7.45
N LYS A 57 18.27 -4.87 -6.64
CA LYS A 57 16.91 -5.01 -6.11
C LYS A 57 16.55 -3.84 -5.22
N ARG A 58 17.48 -3.41 -4.35
CA ARG A 58 17.26 -2.28 -3.45
C ARG A 58 17.14 -0.96 -4.20
N ALA A 59 18.04 -0.68 -5.14
CA ALA A 59 17.95 0.51 -5.99
C ALA A 59 16.62 0.58 -6.77
N ALA A 60 16.15 -0.57 -7.32
CA ALA A 60 14.85 -0.63 -7.99
C ALA A 60 13.68 -0.38 -7.02
N PHE A 61 13.76 -0.86 -5.79
CA PHE A 61 12.76 -0.60 -4.75
C PHE A 61 12.71 0.89 -4.41
N ASP A 62 13.87 1.51 -4.15
CA ASP A 62 13.99 2.93 -3.79
C ASP A 62 13.50 3.83 -4.95
N ALA A 63 13.84 3.51 -6.20
CA ALA A 63 13.36 4.22 -7.38
C ALA A 63 11.82 4.14 -7.50
N ARG A 64 11.22 2.97 -7.30
CA ARG A 64 9.77 2.81 -7.33
C ARG A 64 9.11 3.57 -6.18
N ALA A 65 9.71 3.57 -4.99
CA ALA A 65 9.23 4.33 -3.84
C ALA A 65 9.31 5.85 -4.08
N ALA A 66 10.39 6.34 -4.69
CA ALA A 66 10.56 7.75 -5.04
C ALA A 66 9.54 8.20 -6.10
N VAL A 67 9.26 7.39 -7.12
CA VAL A 67 8.20 7.66 -8.10
C VAL A 67 6.83 7.74 -7.42
N ARG A 68 6.50 6.80 -6.55
CA ARG A 68 5.25 6.83 -5.77
C ARG A 68 5.15 8.06 -4.88
N ARG A 69 6.23 8.39 -4.16
CA ARG A 69 6.33 9.60 -3.33
C ARG A 69 6.10 10.87 -4.13
N ARG A 70 6.70 10.98 -5.32
CA ARG A 70 6.46 12.12 -6.22
C ARG A 70 5.01 12.18 -6.66
N HIS A 71 4.40 11.06 -7.04
CA HIS A 71 2.97 11.03 -7.34
C HIS A 71 2.12 11.51 -6.17
N ARG A 72 2.43 11.12 -4.93
CA ARG A 72 1.74 11.61 -3.73
C ARG A 72 1.92 13.11 -3.55
N GLU A 73 3.15 13.61 -3.60
CA GLU A 73 3.45 15.03 -3.38
C GLU A 73 2.86 15.92 -4.48
N THR A 74 2.96 15.52 -5.75
CA THR A 74 2.33 16.22 -6.87
C THR A 74 0.81 16.16 -6.80
N ARG A 75 0.21 15.02 -6.42
CA ARG A 75 -1.26 14.89 -6.27
C ARG A 75 -1.80 15.69 -5.09
N TRP A 76 -1.04 15.80 -3.99
CA TRP A 76 -1.43 16.62 -2.84
C TRP A 76 -1.32 18.12 -3.13
N GLN A 77 -0.32 18.54 -3.92
CA GLN A 77 -0.24 19.91 -4.41
C GLN A 77 -1.27 20.19 -5.52
N ALA A 78 -1.80 19.16 -6.17
CA ALA A 78 -2.79 19.24 -7.22
C ALA A 78 -4.18 18.75 -6.74
N GLU A 79 -4.84 19.48 -5.85
CA GLU A 79 -6.31 19.48 -5.77
C GLU A 79 -6.86 20.91 -5.56
N PRO A 80 -7.87 21.38 -6.32
CA PRO A 80 -8.25 20.98 -7.67
C PRO A 80 -8.46 22.19 -8.62
N MET A 81 -7.67 22.29 -9.68
CA MET A 81 -8.00 23.06 -10.89
C MET A 81 -7.99 22.15 -12.12
N ALA A 82 -8.80 21.11 -12.10
CA ALA A 82 -9.18 20.36 -13.30
C ALA A 82 -10.35 19.41 -12.99
N SER A 83 -11.52 19.95 -12.64
CA SER A 83 -12.75 19.26 -13.06
C SER A 83 -12.88 19.47 -14.56
N VAL A 84 -12.13 18.70 -15.34
CA VAL A 84 -12.51 18.51 -16.74
C VAL A 84 -13.88 17.87 -16.68
N ALA A 85 -14.89 18.59 -17.17
CA ALA A 85 -16.28 18.16 -17.25
C ALA A 85 -16.32 16.80 -17.97
N ARG A 86 -16.28 15.73 -17.17
CA ARG A 86 -16.53 14.36 -17.58
C ARG A 86 -17.96 14.10 -17.15
N GLU A 87 -18.81 13.93 -18.15
CA GLU A 87 -20.28 13.94 -18.05
C GLU A 87 -20.81 13.44 -16.71
N ASP A 88 -21.64 14.28 -16.07
CA ASP A 88 -22.30 14.06 -14.78
C ASP A 88 -23.25 12.83 -14.74
N MET A 89 -23.27 12.02 -15.79
CA MET A 89 -24.22 10.93 -16.01
C MET A 89 -24.22 9.88 -14.88
N PRO A 90 -23.07 9.43 -14.32
CA PRO A 90 -23.06 8.53 -13.16
C PRO A 90 -23.66 9.16 -11.89
N ARG A 91 -23.42 10.46 -11.66
CA ARG A 91 -23.91 11.17 -10.47
C ARG A 91 -25.41 11.44 -10.59
N ALA A 92 -25.85 11.94 -11.74
CA ALA A 92 -27.25 12.19 -12.05
C ALA A 92 -28.09 10.90 -11.92
N PHE A 93 -27.57 9.77 -12.45
CA PHE A 93 -28.22 8.47 -12.30
C PHE A 93 -28.37 8.05 -10.84
N VAL A 94 -27.29 8.12 -10.05
CA VAL A 94 -27.33 7.72 -8.62
C VAL A 94 -28.27 8.61 -7.81
N VAL A 95 -28.37 9.91 -8.15
CA VAL A 95 -29.32 10.84 -7.51
C VAL A 95 -30.77 10.47 -7.84
N ALA A 96 -31.05 10.02 -9.07
CA ALA A 96 -32.39 9.62 -9.52
C ALA A 96 -32.85 8.26 -8.95
N LEU A 97 -31.96 7.48 -8.32
CA LEU A 97 -32.33 6.20 -7.72
C LEU A 97 -33.17 6.37 -6.44
N PRO A 98 -34.19 5.51 -6.23
CA PRO A 98 -34.83 5.33 -4.93
C PRO A 98 -33.81 5.09 -3.81
N SER A 99 -34.07 5.57 -2.59
CA SER A 99 -33.09 5.56 -1.48
C SER A 99 -32.44 4.20 -1.24
N ALA A 100 -33.24 3.12 -1.24
CA ALA A 100 -32.76 1.75 -1.05
C ALA A 100 -31.80 1.27 -2.15
N LEU A 101 -32.01 1.71 -3.40
CA LEU A 101 -31.15 1.38 -4.54
C LEU A 101 -29.93 2.29 -4.60
N LYS A 102 -30.11 3.58 -4.24
CA LYS A 102 -29.03 4.57 -4.15
C LYS A 102 -27.94 4.12 -3.17
N THR A 103 -28.33 3.69 -1.96
CA THR A 103 -27.36 3.19 -0.98
C THR A 103 -26.64 1.93 -1.49
N THR A 104 -27.36 0.99 -2.11
CA THR A 104 -26.74 -0.20 -2.71
C THR A 104 -25.78 0.15 -3.84
N ALA A 105 -26.14 1.09 -4.71
CA ALA A 105 -25.29 1.57 -5.81
C ALA A 105 -24.02 2.25 -5.29
N LEU A 106 -24.14 3.14 -4.29
CA LEU A 106 -23.00 3.83 -3.67
C LEU A 106 -22.02 2.86 -3.02
N LEU A 107 -22.53 1.84 -2.30
CA LEU A 107 -21.66 0.82 -1.71
C LEU A 107 -20.93 0.00 -2.78
N ALA A 108 -21.61 -0.35 -3.87
CA ALA A 108 -20.99 -1.05 -4.98
C ALA A 108 -19.91 -0.20 -5.69
N LEU A 109 -20.19 1.08 -5.95
CA LEU A 109 -19.26 2.02 -6.57
C LEU A 109 -18.02 2.28 -5.70
N THR A 110 -18.16 2.24 -4.37
CA THR A 110 -17.05 2.34 -3.42
C THR A 110 -16.30 1.01 -3.21
N GLY A 111 -16.61 -0.02 -4.01
CA GLY A 111 -15.87 -1.28 -4.04
C GLY A 111 -16.26 -2.29 -2.96
N HIS A 112 -17.42 -2.14 -2.32
CA HIS A 112 -17.93 -3.14 -1.38
C HIS A 112 -18.31 -4.44 -2.11
N THR A 113 -18.04 -5.57 -1.48
CA THR A 113 -18.41 -6.89 -2.02
C THR A 113 -19.90 -7.19 -1.79
N ARG A 114 -20.44 -8.15 -2.55
CA ARG A 114 -21.84 -8.61 -2.39
C ARG A 114 -22.16 -9.02 -0.95
N GLN A 115 -21.26 -9.76 -0.29
CA GLN A 115 -21.46 -10.21 1.09
C GLN A 115 -21.49 -9.02 2.08
N GLU A 116 -20.60 -8.04 1.88
CA GLU A 116 -20.54 -6.85 2.72
C GLU A 116 -21.78 -5.97 2.56
N ILE A 117 -22.24 -5.76 1.33
CA ILE A 117 -23.47 -5.01 1.06
C ILE A 117 -24.67 -5.72 1.69
N ALA A 118 -24.76 -7.04 1.57
CA ALA A 118 -25.82 -7.83 2.19
C ALA A 118 -25.80 -7.66 3.72
N TRP A 119 -24.62 -7.75 4.34
CA TRP A 119 -24.45 -7.59 5.78
C TRP A 119 -24.80 -6.17 6.27
N LEU A 120 -24.25 -5.14 5.63
CA LEU A 120 -24.46 -3.73 6.00
C LEU A 120 -25.92 -3.30 5.87
N LEU A 121 -26.59 -3.74 4.80
CA LEU A 121 -27.98 -3.40 4.54
C LEU A 121 -28.97 -4.39 5.15
N ARG A 122 -28.48 -5.40 5.89
CA ARG A 122 -29.27 -6.50 6.47
C ARG A 122 -30.21 -7.16 5.45
N LEU A 123 -29.70 -7.42 4.25
CA LEU A 123 -30.45 -8.00 3.15
C LEU A 123 -30.20 -9.50 3.04
N SER A 124 -31.26 -10.23 2.72
CA SER A 124 -31.12 -11.59 2.21
C SER A 124 -30.47 -11.55 0.82
N ASP A 125 -29.79 -12.64 0.46
CA ASP A 125 -29.18 -12.79 -0.86
C ASP A 125 -30.14 -12.58 -2.05
N PRO A 126 -31.41 -13.08 -2.03
CA PRO A 126 -32.37 -12.75 -3.08
C PRO A 126 -32.74 -11.26 -3.11
N ALA A 127 -32.89 -10.59 -1.96
CA ALA A 127 -33.19 -9.17 -1.91
C ALA A 127 -32.05 -8.32 -2.50
N LEU A 128 -30.80 -8.69 -2.23
CA LEU A 128 -29.64 -8.02 -2.84
C LEU A 128 -29.58 -8.24 -4.36
N ARG A 129 -29.84 -9.47 -4.82
CA ARG A 129 -29.92 -9.75 -6.27
C ARG A 129 -30.99 -8.91 -6.95
N GLN A 130 -32.17 -8.80 -6.35
CA GLN A 130 -33.26 -7.99 -6.86
C GLN A 130 -32.86 -6.51 -6.96
N ARG A 131 -32.21 -5.96 -5.93
CA ARG A 131 -31.71 -4.58 -5.96
C ARG A 131 -30.67 -4.35 -7.05
N ILE A 132 -29.71 -5.25 -7.21
CA ILE A 132 -28.68 -5.15 -8.27
C ILE A 132 -29.32 -5.25 -9.65
N ALA A 133 -30.26 -6.18 -9.85
CA ALA A 133 -30.98 -6.33 -11.10
C ALA A 133 -31.79 -5.07 -11.45
N GLU A 134 -32.45 -4.49 -10.46
CA GLU A 134 -33.22 -3.25 -10.62
C GLU A 134 -32.33 -2.05 -10.96
N ILE A 135 -31.18 -1.91 -10.30
CA ILE A 135 -30.18 -0.87 -10.64
C ILE A 135 -29.71 -1.04 -12.08
N ARG A 136 -29.36 -2.27 -12.50
CA ARG A 136 -28.94 -2.56 -13.88
C ARG A 136 -30.03 -2.32 -14.92
N ARG A 137 -31.30 -2.55 -14.57
CA ARG A 137 -32.44 -2.23 -15.43
C ARG A 137 -32.54 -0.72 -15.64
N ARG A 138 -32.61 0.04 -14.55
CA ARG A 138 -32.70 1.52 -14.61
C ARG A 138 -31.52 2.17 -15.31
N TRP A 139 -30.33 1.61 -15.16
CA TRP A 139 -29.13 2.08 -15.86
C TRP A 139 -29.28 1.95 -17.38
N ARG A 140 -29.80 0.81 -17.85
CA ARG A 140 -30.08 0.60 -19.29
C ARG A 140 -31.19 1.51 -19.78
N ASP A 141 -32.26 1.68 -19.01
CA ASP A 141 -33.37 2.58 -19.37
C ASP A 141 -32.92 4.04 -19.46
N ALA A 142 -31.91 4.43 -18.67
CA ALA A 142 -31.28 5.75 -18.72
C ALA A 142 -30.27 5.93 -19.87
N GLY A 143 -30.12 4.94 -20.75
CA GLY A 143 -29.20 5.00 -21.91
C GLY A 143 -27.75 4.65 -21.59
N GLY A 144 -27.47 4.08 -20.40
CA GLY A 144 -26.13 3.63 -20.01
C GLY A 144 -25.73 2.37 -20.77
N ASN A 145 -25.14 2.54 -21.96
CA ASN A 145 -24.83 1.44 -22.86
C ASN A 145 -23.48 0.76 -22.57
N GLN A 146 -22.59 1.40 -21.78
CA GLN A 146 -21.33 0.80 -21.34
C GLN A 146 -21.12 1.01 -19.83
N LEU A 147 -20.91 -0.09 -19.09
CA LEU A 147 -20.57 -0.05 -17.66
C LEU A 147 -19.20 0.62 -17.40
N GLU A 148 -18.39 0.75 -18.46
CA GLU A 148 -17.07 1.36 -18.50
C GLU A 148 -17.12 2.90 -18.31
N GLU A 149 -18.28 3.52 -18.52
CA GLU A 149 -18.51 4.96 -18.29
C GLU A 149 -18.77 5.32 -16.81
N LEU A 150 -18.94 4.33 -15.92
CA LEU A 150 -19.00 4.59 -14.49
C LEU A 150 -17.59 4.92 -13.97
N SER A 151 -17.14 6.15 -14.21
CA SER A 151 -15.86 6.72 -13.73
C SER A 151 -15.73 6.76 -12.20
N GLY A 152 -16.69 6.22 -11.44
CA GLY A 152 -16.59 6.03 -9.99
C GLY A 152 -15.55 4.98 -9.57
N LEU A 153 -15.04 4.18 -10.53
CA LEU A 153 -13.90 3.28 -10.35
C LEU A 153 -12.61 3.83 -10.97
N ASP A 154 -12.51 5.14 -11.21
CA ASP A 154 -11.27 5.74 -11.71
C ASP A 154 -10.25 5.89 -10.56
N GLY A 155 -9.69 4.74 -10.20
CA GLY A 155 -8.61 4.58 -9.24
C GLY A 155 -7.87 3.29 -9.57
N THR A 156 -6.54 3.35 -9.65
CA THR A 156 -5.68 2.19 -9.94
C THR A 156 -5.75 1.09 -8.86
N LEU A 157 -6.41 1.37 -7.73
CA LEU A 157 -6.48 0.49 -6.59
C LEU A 157 -7.71 -0.42 -6.64
N HIS A 158 -7.44 -1.73 -6.68
CA HIS A 158 -8.46 -2.74 -6.53
C HIS A 158 -8.89 -2.86 -5.06
N PHE A 159 -9.75 -1.95 -4.58
CA PHE A 159 -10.20 -1.89 -3.17
C PHE A 159 -10.72 -3.24 -2.64
N GLY A 160 -11.41 -4.04 -3.46
CA GLY A 160 -11.86 -5.38 -3.09
C GLY A 160 -10.72 -6.40 -2.87
N ARG A 161 -9.57 -6.23 -3.53
CA ARG A 161 -8.35 -7.04 -3.30
C ARG A 161 -7.60 -6.56 -2.06
N ILE A 162 -7.44 -5.24 -1.92
CA ILE A 162 -6.83 -4.60 -0.74
C ILE A 162 -7.58 -5.03 0.53
N ARG A 163 -8.90 -4.94 0.52
CA ARG A 163 -9.75 -5.37 1.65
C ARG A 163 -9.62 -6.86 1.94
N ARG A 164 -9.63 -7.73 0.93
CA ARG A 164 -9.40 -9.18 1.14
C ARG A 164 -8.04 -9.47 1.77
N ALA A 165 -7.00 -8.75 1.37
CA ALA A 165 -5.68 -8.89 1.96
C ALA A 165 -5.62 -8.36 3.41
N LEU A 166 -6.43 -7.35 3.75
CA LEU A 166 -6.51 -6.79 5.11
C LEU A 166 -7.41 -7.60 6.06
N LEU A 167 -8.42 -8.33 5.57
CA LEU A 167 -9.41 -9.02 6.41
C LEU A 167 -8.79 -10.05 7.38
N GLY A 168 -7.81 -10.83 6.93
CA GLY A 168 -7.13 -11.81 7.79
C GLY A 168 -6.32 -11.12 8.90
N PRO A 169 -5.38 -10.22 8.54
CA PRO A 169 -4.62 -9.45 9.51
C PRO A 169 -5.47 -8.61 10.47
N ALA A 170 -6.57 -8.01 10.00
CA ALA A 170 -7.47 -7.18 10.81
C ALA A 170 -8.23 -7.95 11.89
N ARG A 171 -8.38 -9.27 11.75
CA ARG A 171 -9.08 -10.14 12.70
C ARG A 171 -8.18 -10.66 13.82
N ARG A 172 -6.88 -10.32 13.81
CA ARG A 172 -5.95 -10.74 14.86
C ARG A 172 -6.18 -9.91 16.11
N ASP A 173 -6.09 -10.56 17.26
CA ASP A 173 -6.18 -9.87 18.56
C ASP A 173 -5.12 -8.77 18.67
N GLY A 174 -5.53 -7.61 19.16
CA GLY A 174 -4.68 -6.44 19.32
C GLY A 174 -4.61 -5.50 18.10
N VAL A 175 -5.21 -5.84 16.96
CA VAL A 175 -5.32 -4.92 15.81
C VAL A 175 -6.52 -3.99 15.99
N LEU A 176 -6.28 -2.67 16.01
CA LEU A 176 -7.32 -1.63 16.11
C LEU A 176 -7.94 -1.30 14.75
N LEU A 177 -7.09 -1.12 13.75
CA LEU A 177 -7.48 -0.65 12.42
C LEU A 177 -6.58 -1.29 11.37
N ALA A 178 -7.16 -1.69 10.25
CA ALA A 178 -6.43 -2.14 9.08
C ALA A 178 -6.89 -1.31 7.89
N SER A 179 -5.97 -0.62 7.23
CA SER A 179 -6.28 0.27 6.11
C SER A 179 -5.16 0.26 5.07
N HIS A 180 -5.27 1.16 4.10
CA HIS A 180 -4.26 1.35 3.07
C HIS A 180 -4.04 2.84 2.84
N ASP A 181 -2.81 3.17 2.47
CA ASP A 181 -2.45 4.49 1.96
C ASP A 181 -3.04 4.67 0.54
N PRO A 182 -3.30 5.90 0.04
CA PRO A 182 -3.58 6.20 -1.37
C PRO A 182 -2.71 5.47 -2.42
N ASP A 183 -1.54 4.96 -2.05
CA ASP A 183 -0.66 4.13 -2.89
C ASP A 183 -1.05 2.63 -2.93
N GLY A 184 -2.03 2.20 -2.13
CA GLY A 184 -2.42 0.80 -1.96
C GLY A 184 -1.56 0.01 -0.98
N HIS A 185 -0.62 0.67 -0.30
CA HIS A 185 0.19 0.06 0.75
C HIS A 185 -0.68 -0.24 1.96
N LEU A 186 -0.74 -1.52 2.33
CA LEU A 186 -1.51 -2.01 3.47
C LEU A 186 -0.79 -1.65 4.76
N PHE A 187 -1.51 -1.08 5.72
CA PHE A 187 -1.01 -0.82 7.05
C PHE A 187 -2.00 -1.28 8.12
N LEU A 188 -1.46 -1.64 9.28
CA LEU A 188 -2.19 -2.11 10.44
C LEU A 188 -1.81 -1.21 11.61
N VAL A 189 -2.81 -0.71 12.32
CA VAL A 189 -2.66 -0.02 13.58
C VAL A 189 -3.09 -1.00 14.66
N SER A 190 -2.17 -1.36 15.54
CA SER A 190 -2.47 -2.19 16.71
C SER A 190 -2.58 -1.33 17.95
N LEU A 191 -3.49 -1.67 18.85
CA LEU A 191 -3.38 -1.20 20.22
C LEU A 191 -2.11 -1.82 20.79
N PRO A 192 -1.25 -1.06 21.49
CA PRO A 192 -0.21 -1.69 22.27
C PRO A 192 -0.91 -2.62 23.26
N SER A 193 -0.75 -3.94 23.10
CA SER A 193 -0.85 -4.81 24.27
C SER A 193 0.14 -4.22 25.26
N GLN A 194 -0.28 -4.02 26.51
CA GLN A 194 0.61 -3.50 27.55
C GLN A 194 1.90 -4.33 27.52
N ILE A 195 2.94 -3.76 26.93
CA ILE A 195 4.29 -4.23 27.14
C ILE A 195 4.52 -3.94 28.61
N GLY A 196 4.40 -4.97 29.44
CA GLY A 196 4.94 -4.93 30.78
C GLY A 196 6.35 -4.37 30.68
N MET A 197 6.60 -3.29 31.40
CA MET A 197 7.91 -2.66 31.48
C MET A 197 8.94 -3.72 31.88
N ALA A 198 9.71 -4.22 30.90
CA ALA A 198 10.89 -5.00 31.17
C ALA A 198 11.89 -4.73 30.05
N ARG A 199 12.62 -3.62 30.22
CA ARG A 199 14.05 -3.42 29.90
C ARG A 199 14.35 -1.92 29.87
N GLN A 200 14.25 -1.27 31.03
CA GLN A 200 15.13 -0.15 31.31
C GLN A 200 16.48 -0.75 31.74
N GLN A 201 17.44 -0.59 30.82
CA GLN A 201 18.85 -0.32 31.06
C GLN A 201 19.54 -1.03 32.23
N CYS A 202 20.46 -1.92 31.88
CA CYS A 202 21.51 -2.41 32.76
C CYS A 202 22.28 -1.21 33.34
N GLU A 203 21.97 -0.82 34.58
CA GLU A 203 22.87 0.00 35.37
C GLU A 203 24.15 -0.79 35.62
N ARG A 204 25.19 -0.42 34.89
CA ARG A 204 26.55 -0.86 35.14
C ARG A 204 27.00 -0.20 36.44
N LYS A 205 26.94 -0.92 37.56
CA LYS A 205 27.63 -0.51 38.80
C LYS A 205 29.13 -0.33 38.50
N PRO A 206 29.75 0.80 38.85
CA PRO A 206 31.19 0.92 38.78
C PRO A 206 31.81 0.00 39.84
N SER A 207 32.76 -0.80 39.39
CA SER A 207 33.72 -1.51 40.22
C SER A 207 34.59 -0.49 40.97
N ASN A 208 34.42 -0.36 42.27
CA ASN A 208 35.47 0.19 43.12
C ASN A 208 36.34 -0.98 43.56
N GLN A 209 37.54 -1.05 42.96
CA GLN A 209 38.71 -1.65 43.56
C GLN A 209 39.39 -0.53 44.34
N GLU A 210 39.45 -0.68 45.66
CA GLU A 210 40.58 -0.47 46.58
C GLU A 210 40.07 -0.55 48.03
#